data_AF-A0A1X6NHQ4-F1
#
_entry.id   AF-A0A1X6NHQ4-F1
#
_cell.length_a   1.000
_cell.length_b   1.000
_cell.length_c   1.000
_cell.angle_alpha   90.00
_cell.angle_beta   90.00
_cell.angle_gamma   90.00
#
_symmetry.space_group_name_H-M   'P 1'
#
loop_
_entity.id
_entity.type
_entity.pdbx_description
1 polymer ?
#
loop_
_entity_poly.entity_id
_entity_poly.type
_entity_poly.pdbx_seq_one_letter_code
_entity_poly.pdbx_strand_id
1 'polypeptide(L)'
;MDAHRQRELRWISTMSSVPPSQSRKSKKIRKLVLEGVPASVRYLVWAHLTDSKAKRMDGLYGRLGQRERVAQIADIEHDSQKKFHDQPLQHQCLVNVLQAYLSMVPDIQYTRGLAVVASQLLMQSPEEDAFWTFVSLMDSHLRPYFSRSNVQLDVDASLFLKALEINDPAVSKRIFVDMAIQPMAICRPWFCYVFTDSFTSDYLLRIWDVFLFEGVTVLFRVGLAIVSCCRQLLLQSKDQDALLKILAHPPLMCLPSNPDTFLELVFSVKLKDEDLRKQRAKLEAQFKRQTQPRPSLSSIGSRGPTPPISLPKSGP
;
A
#
# COMPACT_ATOMS: atom_id res chain seq x y z
N MET A 1 -12.83 12.57 -27.74
CA MET A 1 -13.33 13.19 -26.51
C MET A 1 -14.54 12.46 -25.92
N ASP A 2 -15.43 11.90 -26.74
CA ASP A 2 -16.66 11.24 -26.24
C ASP A 2 -16.43 9.99 -25.40
N ALA A 3 -15.46 9.13 -25.77
CA ALA A 3 -15.15 7.91 -25.01
C ALA A 3 -14.68 8.19 -23.58
N HIS A 4 -13.86 9.23 -23.38
CA HIS A 4 -13.39 9.65 -22.06
C HIS A 4 -14.55 10.14 -21.19
N ARG A 5 -15.39 11.04 -21.73
CA ARG A 5 -16.58 11.56 -21.05
C ARG A 5 -17.57 10.45 -20.70
N GLN A 6 -17.78 9.49 -21.58
CA GLN A 6 -18.63 8.33 -21.31
C GLN A 6 -18.10 7.48 -20.16
N ARG A 7 -16.78 7.25 -20.09
CA ARG A 7 -16.16 6.50 -18.99
C ARG A 7 -16.30 7.23 -17.65
N GLU A 8 -16.14 8.54 -17.66
CA GLU A 8 -16.36 9.40 -16.49
C GLU A 8 -17.81 9.30 -15.98
N LEU A 9 -18.79 9.47 -16.86
CA LEU A 9 -20.21 9.39 -16.51
C LEU A 9 -20.59 8.01 -15.96
N ARG A 10 -20.01 6.92 -16.49
CA ARG A 10 -20.20 5.56 -15.97
C ARG A 10 -19.69 5.44 -14.54
N TRP A 11 -18.52 6.02 -14.23
CA TRP A 11 -17.98 6.04 -12.88
C TRP A 11 -18.89 6.81 -11.92
N ILE A 12 -19.30 8.04 -12.28
CA ILE A 12 -20.19 8.89 -11.46
C ILE A 12 -21.51 8.16 -11.19
N SER A 13 -22.17 7.63 -12.22
CA SER A 13 -23.42 6.88 -12.10
C SER A 13 -23.27 5.61 -11.28
N THR A 14 -22.12 4.94 -11.37
CA THR A 14 -21.91 3.71 -10.59
C THR A 14 -21.69 4.01 -9.12
N MET A 15 -20.86 5.01 -8.80
CA MET A 15 -20.61 5.43 -7.41
C MET A 15 -21.84 6.02 -6.71
N SER A 16 -22.81 6.56 -7.45
CA SER A 16 -24.09 6.98 -6.87
C SER A 16 -25.02 5.80 -6.57
N SER A 17 -24.92 4.71 -7.34
CA SER A 17 -25.76 3.52 -7.20
C SER A 17 -25.21 2.45 -6.25
N VAL A 18 -23.88 2.34 -6.13
CA VAL A 18 -23.19 1.34 -5.31
C VAL A 18 -22.55 2.08 -4.15
N PRO A 19 -22.94 1.82 -2.88
CA PRO A 19 -22.33 2.50 -1.75
C PRO A 19 -20.88 2.00 -1.52
N PRO A 20 -19.97 2.86 -1.00
CA PRO A 20 -18.58 2.50 -0.73
C PRO A 20 -18.37 1.17 0.00
N SER A 21 -19.17 0.91 1.03
CA SER A 21 -19.12 -0.32 1.85
C SER A 21 -19.41 -1.62 1.07
N GLN A 22 -20.04 -1.51 -0.09
CA GLN A 22 -20.34 -2.65 -0.97
C GLN A 22 -19.40 -2.74 -2.19
N SER A 23 -18.53 -1.75 -2.39
CA SER A 23 -17.67 -1.64 -3.58
C SER A 23 -16.88 -2.90 -3.87
N ARG A 24 -16.20 -3.47 -2.86
CA ARG A 24 -15.35 -4.67 -3.03
C ARG A 24 -16.10 -5.91 -3.54
N LYS A 25 -17.41 -6.00 -3.27
CA LYS A 25 -18.25 -7.12 -3.71
C LYS A 25 -18.93 -6.85 -5.05
N SER A 26 -18.86 -5.61 -5.55
CA SER A 26 -19.55 -5.19 -6.77
C SER A 26 -18.75 -5.60 -8.01
N LYS A 27 -19.31 -6.54 -8.79
CA LYS A 27 -18.79 -6.91 -10.12
C LYS A 27 -18.73 -5.71 -11.06
N LYS A 28 -19.66 -4.74 -10.91
CA LYS A 28 -19.71 -3.53 -11.74
C LYS A 28 -18.54 -2.61 -11.43
N ILE A 29 -18.26 -2.35 -10.14
CA ILE A 29 -17.07 -1.59 -9.73
C ILE A 29 -15.81 -2.30 -10.20
N ARG A 30 -15.69 -3.61 -9.96
CA ARG A 30 -14.53 -4.41 -10.41
C ARG A 30 -14.27 -4.22 -11.89
N LYS A 31 -15.29 -4.36 -12.73
CA LYS A 31 -15.18 -4.18 -14.18
C LYS A 31 -14.65 -2.79 -14.53
N LEU A 32 -15.19 -1.73 -13.93
CA LEU A 32 -14.74 -0.37 -14.21
C LEU A 32 -13.29 -0.11 -13.74
N VAL A 33 -12.87 -0.67 -12.60
CA VAL A 33 -11.47 -0.59 -12.14
C VAL A 33 -10.52 -1.20 -13.17
N LEU A 34 -10.88 -2.36 -13.72
CA LEU A 34 -10.08 -3.05 -14.74
C LEU A 34 -10.07 -2.34 -16.09
N GLU A 35 -11.14 -1.62 -16.45
CA GLU A 35 -11.21 -0.79 -17.66
C GLU A 35 -10.45 0.54 -17.54
N GLY A 36 -10.06 0.94 -16.33
CA GLY A 36 -9.31 2.16 -16.06
C GLY A 36 -10.13 3.28 -15.42
N VAL A 37 -9.49 4.00 -14.49
CA VAL A 37 -10.07 5.17 -13.84
C VAL A 37 -9.65 6.44 -14.58
N PRO A 38 -10.58 7.27 -15.09
CA PRO A 38 -10.24 8.57 -15.68
C PRO A 38 -9.60 9.51 -14.67
N ALA A 39 -8.65 10.33 -15.12
CA ALA A 39 -7.94 11.25 -14.24
C ALA A 39 -8.87 12.27 -13.55
N SER A 40 -9.90 12.75 -14.25
CA SER A 40 -10.87 13.73 -13.74
C SER A 40 -11.66 13.27 -12.51
N VAL A 41 -11.86 11.96 -12.33
CA VAL A 41 -12.62 11.40 -11.21
C VAL A 41 -11.78 10.52 -10.30
N ARG A 42 -10.47 10.40 -10.53
CA ARG A 42 -9.64 9.40 -9.84
C ARG A 42 -9.66 9.55 -8.33
N TYR A 43 -9.52 10.76 -7.81
CA TYR A 43 -9.56 10.94 -6.36
C TYR A 43 -10.92 10.60 -5.75
N LEU A 44 -12.02 10.87 -6.47
CA LEU A 44 -13.36 10.50 -6.03
C LEU A 44 -13.52 8.98 -6.01
N VAL A 45 -13.01 8.28 -7.02
CA VAL A 45 -13.00 6.82 -7.06
C VAL A 45 -12.15 6.26 -5.92
N TRP A 46 -10.95 6.77 -5.69
CA TRP A 46 -10.06 6.31 -4.63
C TRP A 46 -10.68 6.52 -3.23
N ALA A 47 -11.29 7.68 -3.00
CA ALA A 47 -12.05 7.97 -1.78
C ALA A 47 -13.25 7.02 -1.61
N HIS A 48 -13.94 6.69 -2.71
CA HIS A 48 -15.07 5.77 -2.71
C HIS A 48 -14.65 4.31 -2.46
N LEU A 49 -13.55 3.85 -3.05
CA LEU A 49 -13.03 2.49 -2.89
C LEU A 49 -12.50 2.24 -1.47
N THR A 50 -11.96 3.29 -0.84
CA THR A 50 -11.47 3.24 0.55
C THR A 50 -12.54 3.57 1.58
N ASP A 51 -13.76 3.96 1.17
CA ASP A 51 -14.80 4.45 2.08
C ASP A 51 -14.31 5.58 3.01
N SER A 52 -13.46 6.46 2.48
CA SER A 52 -12.79 7.50 3.28
C SER A 52 -13.77 8.52 3.87
N LYS A 53 -14.89 8.76 3.19
CA LYS A 53 -15.96 9.65 3.67
C LYS A 53 -16.59 9.15 4.97
N ALA A 54 -16.71 7.83 5.18
CA ALA A 54 -17.23 7.28 6.43
C ALA A 54 -16.29 7.51 7.63
N LYS A 55 -15.02 7.81 7.37
CA LYS A 55 -14.02 8.15 8.39
C LYS A 55 -13.92 9.65 8.67
N ARG A 56 -14.44 10.48 7.77
CA ARG A 56 -14.30 11.94 7.84
C ARG A 56 -15.06 12.50 9.05
N MET A 57 -14.39 13.37 9.79
CA MET A 57 -14.96 14.11 10.91
C MET A 57 -14.69 15.61 10.69
N ASP A 58 -15.76 16.38 10.57
CA ASP A 58 -15.66 17.80 10.22
C ASP A 58 -14.83 18.58 11.25
N GLY A 59 -13.91 19.39 10.72
CA GLY A 59 -12.96 20.18 11.49
C GLY A 59 -11.86 19.39 12.21
N LEU A 60 -11.86 18.05 12.20
CA LEU A 60 -10.83 17.28 12.91
C LEU A 60 -9.45 17.47 12.28
N TYR A 61 -9.35 17.47 10.95
CA TYR A 61 -8.07 17.67 10.26
C TYR A 61 -7.41 19.00 10.66
N GLY A 62 -8.17 20.09 10.63
CA GLY A 62 -7.69 21.41 11.07
C GLY A 62 -7.23 21.42 12.54
N ARG A 63 -7.99 20.78 13.44
CA ARG A 63 -7.59 20.66 14.86
C ARG A 63 -6.31 19.84 15.05
N LEU A 64 -6.10 18.80 14.25
CA LEU A 64 -4.86 18.00 14.29
C LEU A 64 -3.65 18.81 13.81
N GLY A 65 -3.82 19.66 12.79
CA GLY A 65 -2.77 20.56 12.31
C GLY A 65 -2.34 21.63 13.33
N GLN A 66 -3.18 21.94 14.31
CA GLN A 66 -2.88 22.90 15.39
C GLN A 66 -2.18 22.27 16.60
N ARG A 67 -2.00 20.94 16.63
CA ARG A 67 -1.30 20.26 17.72
C ARG A 67 0.20 20.53 17.67
N GLU A 68 0.87 20.26 18.78
CA GLU A 68 2.34 20.29 18.85
C GLU A 68 2.97 19.44 17.74
N ARG A 69 4.09 19.92 17.21
CA ARG A 69 4.84 19.21 16.16
C ARG A 69 5.23 17.82 16.65
N VAL A 70 5.02 16.81 15.82
CA VAL A 70 5.44 15.44 16.13
C VAL A 70 6.97 15.35 16.15
N ALA A 71 7.50 14.39 16.91
CA ALA A 71 8.94 14.24 17.08
C ALA A 71 9.70 14.03 15.76
N GLN A 72 9.04 13.51 14.73
CA GLN A 72 9.62 13.17 13.42
C GLN A 72 9.46 14.28 12.38
N ILE A 73 9.12 15.50 12.78
CA ILE A 73 8.86 16.62 11.85
C ILE A 73 10.05 16.91 10.92
N ALA A 74 11.28 16.83 11.42
CA ALA A 74 12.48 17.07 10.62
C ALA A 74 12.66 16.02 9.50
N ASP A 75 12.38 14.74 9.80
CA ASP A 75 12.44 13.66 8.81
C ASP A 75 11.34 13.83 7.76
N ILE A 76 10.14 14.25 8.19
CA ILE A 76 9.00 14.56 7.31
C ILE A 76 9.35 15.71 6.36
N GLU A 77 9.88 16.82 6.88
CA GLU A 77 10.28 17.98 6.08
C GLU A 77 11.39 17.60 5.08
N HIS A 78 12.37 16.78 5.50
CA HIS A 78 13.42 16.27 4.63
C HIS A 78 12.89 15.43 3.45
N ASP A 79 12.09 14.41 3.75
CA ASP A 79 11.50 13.54 2.71
C ASP A 79 10.55 14.33 1.79
N SER A 80 9.80 15.27 2.36
CA SER A 80 8.91 16.16 1.62
C SER A 80 9.67 17.06 0.66
N GLN A 81 10.75 17.71 1.13
CA GLN A 81 11.60 18.56 0.30
C GLN A 81 12.22 17.76 -0.86
N LYS A 82 12.66 16.53 -0.60
CA LYS A 82 13.19 15.65 -1.65
C LYS A 82 12.13 15.31 -2.71
N LYS A 83 10.87 15.11 -2.31
CA LYS A 83 9.78 14.75 -3.22
C LYS A 83 9.21 15.95 -3.98
N PHE A 84 9.06 17.09 -3.32
CA PHE A 84 8.35 18.28 -3.80
C PHE A 84 9.25 19.54 -3.83
N HIS A 85 10.53 19.37 -4.17
CA HIS A 85 11.54 20.45 -4.13
C HIS A 85 11.10 21.75 -4.84
N ASP A 86 10.46 21.64 -6.00
CA ASP A 86 9.97 22.77 -6.80
C ASP A 86 8.47 23.06 -6.61
N GLN A 87 7.84 22.45 -5.61
CA GLN A 87 6.39 22.54 -5.36
C GLN A 87 6.13 22.88 -3.87
N PRO A 88 6.36 24.14 -3.45
CA PRO A 88 6.30 24.54 -2.04
C PRO A 88 4.93 24.32 -1.39
N LEU A 89 3.84 24.46 -2.17
CA LEU A 89 2.49 24.17 -1.69
C LEU A 89 2.34 22.67 -1.35
N GLN A 90 2.77 21.78 -2.25
CA GLN A 90 2.68 20.33 -2.10
C GLN A 90 3.61 19.83 -1.00
N HIS A 91 4.78 20.45 -0.86
CA HIS A 91 5.66 20.23 0.28
C HIS A 91 4.91 20.48 1.59
N GLN A 92 4.25 21.64 1.73
CA GLN A 92 3.49 21.98 2.93
C GLN A 92 2.30 21.05 3.15
N CYS A 93 1.56 20.71 2.09
CA CYS A 93 0.45 19.76 2.17
C CYS A 93 0.91 18.40 2.72
N LEU A 94 2.06 17.88 2.26
CA LEU A 94 2.59 16.61 2.74
C LEU A 94 2.99 16.68 4.22
N VAL A 95 3.65 17.76 4.63
CA VAL A 95 4.00 18.01 6.03
C VAL A 95 2.74 18.02 6.90
N ASN A 96 1.71 18.75 6.49
CA ASN A 96 0.43 18.85 7.21
C ASN A 96 -0.25 17.48 7.35
N VAL A 97 -0.36 16.72 6.26
CA VAL A 97 -1.00 15.39 6.25
C VAL A 97 -0.30 14.43 7.21
N LEU A 98 1.04 14.37 7.17
CA LEU A 98 1.80 13.45 8.02
C LEU A 98 1.85 13.89 9.48
N GLN A 99 1.98 15.20 9.74
CA GLN A 99 1.85 15.79 11.08
C GLN A 99 0.50 15.43 11.71
N ALA A 100 -0.60 15.65 10.98
CA ALA A 100 -1.94 15.35 11.45
C ALA A 100 -2.14 13.85 11.71
N TYR A 101 -1.67 13.00 10.79
CA TYR A 101 -1.80 11.55 10.93
C TYR A 101 -1.02 10.99 12.13
N LEU A 102 0.24 11.36 12.29
CA LEU A 102 1.07 10.90 13.41
C LEU A 102 0.60 11.46 14.76
N SER A 103 0.01 12.66 14.76
CA SER A 103 -0.66 13.21 15.95
C SER A 103 -1.94 12.45 16.34
N MET A 104 -2.57 11.77 15.38
CA MET A 104 -3.77 10.98 15.59
C MET A 104 -3.45 9.52 15.95
N VAL A 105 -2.33 8.99 15.46
CA VAL A 105 -1.97 7.57 15.53
C VAL A 105 -0.54 7.39 16.10
N PRO A 106 -0.35 7.55 17.42
CA PRO A 106 0.98 7.61 18.03
C PRO A 106 1.72 6.25 18.09
N ASP A 107 1.04 5.14 17.79
CA ASP A 107 1.62 3.79 17.72
C ASP A 107 2.38 3.53 16.42
N ILE A 108 2.20 4.37 15.40
CA ILE A 108 2.87 4.25 14.11
C ILE A 108 4.25 4.87 14.15
N GLN A 109 5.23 4.18 13.56
CA GLN A 109 6.56 4.73 13.35
C GLN A 109 6.62 5.46 12.01
N TYR A 110 7.13 6.68 12.04
CA TYR A 110 7.46 7.38 10.81
C TYR A 110 8.55 6.62 10.06
N THR A 111 8.30 6.38 8.77
CA THR A 111 9.31 5.95 7.80
C THR A 111 8.99 6.67 6.49
N ARG A 112 9.98 6.76 5.60
CA ARG A 112 9.83 7.32 4.25
C ARG A 112 8.61 6.76 3.49
N GLY A 113 8.22 5.51 3.75
CA GLY A 113 7.05 4.90 3.11
C GLY A 113 5.75 5.67 3.37
N LEU A 114 5.57 6.27 4.55
CA LEU A 114 4.40 7.10 4.83
C LEU A 114 4.38 8.34 3.93
N ALA A 115 5.52 9.02 3.80
CA ALA A 115 5.66 10.17 2.93
C ALA A 115 5.38 9.81 1.47
N VAL A 116 5.86 8.65 1.00
CA VAL A 116 5.62 8.18 -0.37
C VAL A 116 4.14 7.92 -0.64
N VAL A 117 3.46 7.18 0.24
CA VAL A 117 2.03 6.86 0.09
C VAL A 117 1.17 8.12 0.19
N ALA A 118 1.44 9.02 1.16
CA ALA A 118 0.70 10.28 1.30
C ALA A 118 0.93 11.21 0.10
N SER A 119 2.16 11.29 -0.42
CA SER A 119 2.48 12.06 -1.62
C SER A 119 1.70 11.56 -2.84
N GLN A 120 1.56 10.25 -3.01
CA GLN A 120 0.83 9.67 -4.13
C GLN A 120 -0.65 10.07 -4.11
N LEU A 121 -1.27 10.14 -2.93
CA LEU A 121 -2.64 10.62 -2.77
C LEU A 121 -2.73 12.13 -3.03
N LEU A 122 -1.80 12.93 -2.50
CA LEU A 122 -1.77 14.39 -2.70
C LEU A 122 -1.58 14.80 -4.16
N MET A 123 -0.88 14.00 -4.95
CA MET A 123 -0.75 14.26 -6.40
C MET A 123 -2.07 14.06 -7.17
N GLN A 124 -3.07 13.39 -6.58
CA GLN A 124 -4.36 13.13 -7.23
C GLN A 124 -5.51 13.95 -6.62
N SER A 125 -5.38 14.43 -5.38
CA SER A 125 -6.50 14.89 -4.57
C SER A 125 -6.21 16.17 -3.79
N PRO A 126 -7.23 16.98 -3.46
CA PRO A 126 -7.09 18.07 -2.50
C PRO A 126 -6.58 17.57 -1.15
N GLU A 127 -5.87 18.42 -0.42
CA GLU A 127 -5.13 18.05 0.80
C GLU A 127 -5.97 17.28 1.83
N GLU A 128 -7.14 17.79 2.21
CA GLU A 128 -7.96 17.14 3.23
C GLU A 128 -8.58 15.83 2.73
N ASP A 129 -8.97 15.76 1.45
CA ASP A 129 -9.47 14.51 0.86
C ASP A 129 -8.36 13.45 0.77
N ALA A 130 -7.12 13.88 0.49
CA ALA A 130 -5.93 13.04 0.55
C ALA A 130 -5.72 12.48 1.96
N PHE A 131 -5.83 13.33 2.99
CA PHE A 131 -5.71 12.95 4.39
C PHE A 131 -6.71 11.85 4.77
N TRP A 132 -8.01 12.04 4.47
CA TRP A 132 -9.01 11.06 4.84
C TRP A 132 -8.88 9.75 4.06
N THR A 133 -8.48 9.83 2.79
CA THR A 133 -8.16 8.64 1.98
C THR A 133 -6.94 7.92 2.53
N PHE A 134 -5.91 8.65 2.98
CA PHE A 134 -4.73 8.10 3.63
C PHE A 134 -5.09 7.40 4.94
N VAL A 135 -5.88 8.04 5.81
CA VAL A 135 -6.36 7.43 7.07
C VAL A 135 -7.08 6.12 6.81
N SER A 136 -8.02 6.09 5.87
CA SER A 136 -8.78 4.88 5.57
C SER A 136 -7.90 3.78 4.95
N LEU A 137 -6.97 4.16 4.07
CA LEU A 137 -6.01 3.24 3.47
C LEU A 137 -5.07 2.62 4.52
N MET A 138 -4.58 3.44 5.45
CA MET A 138 -3.76 2.97 6.55
C MET A 138 -4.54 1.99 7.43
N ASP A 139 -5.76 2.35 7.86
CA ASP A 139 -6.62 1.48 8.67
C ASP A 139 -6.92 0.13 8.02
N SER A 140 -7.22 0.14 6.72
CA SER A 140 -7.70 -1.04 6.00
C SER A 140 -6.58 -1.96 5.51
N HIS A 141 -5.38 -1.42 5.25
CA HIS A 141 -4.34 -2.15 4.54
C HIS A 141 -2.93 -1.96 5.08
N LEU A 142 -2.49 -0.71 5.25
CA LEU A 142 -1.05 -0.43 5.33
C LEU A 142 -0.50 -0.27 6.74
N ARG A 143 -1.32 0.15 7.72
CA ARG A 143 -0.90 0.42 9.11
C ARG A 143 -0.04 -0.69 9.73
N PRO A 144 -0.35 -1.99 9.57
CA PRO A 144 0.50 -3.06 10.13
C PRO A 144 1.95 -3.06 9.62
N TYR A 145 2.24 -2.55 8.42
CA TYR A 145 3.60 -2.46 7.87
C TYR A 145 4.43 -1.34 8.48
N PHE A 146 3.80 -0.40 9.18
CA PHE A 146 4.44 0.75 9.82
C PHE A 146 4.39 0.67 11.35
N SER A 147 3.98 -0.49 11.89
CA SER A 147 4.00 -0.73 13.32
C SER A 147 5.43 -0.90 13.82
N ARG A 148 5.66 -0.69 15.13
CA ARG A 148 6.98 -0.93 15.76
C ARG A 148 7.48 -2.36 15.57
N SER A 149 6.56 -3.31 15.37
CA SER A 149 6.87 -4.70 15.09
C SER A 149 6.86 -4.95 13.59
N ASN A 150 7.93 -5.54 13.06
CA ASN A 150 8.01 -5.91 11.65
C ASN A 150 7.22 -7.18 11.29
N VAL A 151 6.50 -7.79 12.25
CA VAL A 151 5.84 -9.10 12.09
C VAL A 151 4.97 -9.18 10.85
N GLN A 152 4.15 -8.17 10.54
CA GLN A 152 3.30 -8.23 9.35
C GLN A 152 4.14 -8.32 8.07
N LEU A 153 5.19 -7.50 7.99
CA LEU A 153 6.04 -7.43 6.82
C LEU A 153 6.90 -8.70 6.69
N ASP A 154 7.38 -9.27 7.81
CA ASP A 154 8.08 -10.56 7.84
C ASP A 154 7.19 -11.72 7.35
N VAL A 155 5.94 -11.74 7.80
CA VAL A 155 4.94 -12.73 7.35
C VAL A 155 4.73 -12.60 5.85
N ASP A 156 4.46 -11.39 5.37
CA ASP A 156 4.17 -11.17 3.95
C ASP A 156 5.39 -11.39 3.06
N ALA A 157 6.59 -11.07 3.53
CA ALA A 157 7.83 -11.40 2.82
C ALA A 157 8.05 -12.93 2.73
N SER A 158 7.73 -13.66 3.80
CA SER A 158 7.77 -15.13 3.81
C SER A 158 6.74 -15.76 2.85
N LEU A 159 5.54 -15.16 2.77
CA LEU A 159 4.51 -15.59 1.82
C LEU A 159 4.93 -15.29 0.37
N PHE A 160 5.56 -14.14 0.14
CA PHE A 160 6.05 -13.78 -1.18
C PHE A 160 7.13 -14.76 -1.66
N LEU A 161 8.08 -15.11 -0.80
CA LEU A 161 9.08 -16.15 -1.10
C LEU A 161 8.40 -17.46 -1.52
N LYS A 162 7.44 -17.97 -0.73
CA LYS A 162 6.73 -19.22 -1.04
C LYS A 162 5.94 -19.12 -2.34
N ALA A 163 5.29 -17.99 -2.58
CA ALA A 163 4.55 -17.77 -3.81
C ALA A 163 5.51 -17.74 -5.02
N LEU A 164 6.70 -17.15 -4.87
CA LEU A 164 7.72 -17.16 -5.92
C LEU A 164 8.30 -18.56 -6.14
N GLU A 165 8.57 -19.34 -5.08
CA GLU A 165 8.99 -20.74 -5.19
C GLU A 165 7.99 -21.58 -6.00
N ILE A 166 6.69 -21.35 -5.81
CA ILE A 166 5.63 -22.08 -6.56
C ILE A 166 5.55 -21.62 -8.02
N ASN A 167 5.72 -20.31 -8.28
CA ASN A 167 5.53 -19.74 -9.62
C ASN A 167 6.79 -19.86 -10.49
N ASP A 168 7.98 -19.67 -9.93
CA ASP A 168 9.28 -19.83 -10.61
C ASP A 168 10.38 -20.29 -9.62
N PRO A 169 10.53 -21.62 -9.42
CA PRO A 169 11.52 -22.18 -8.51
C PRO A 169 12.96 -21.76 -8.85
N ALA A 170 13.27 -21.58 -10.14
CA ALA A 170 14.62 -21.25 -10.58
C ALA A 170 14.99 -19.82 -10.19
N VAL A 171 14.10 -18.86 -10.42
CA VAL A 171 14.32 -17.48 -9.99
C VAL A 171 14.28 -17.37 -8.47
N SER A 172 13.38 -18.10 -7.81
CA SER A 172 13.34 -18.14 -6.34
C SER A 172 14.67 -18.58 -5.74
N LYS A 173 15.21 -19.71 -6.22
CA LYS A 173 16.54 -20.20 -5.83
C LYS A 173 17.61 -19.16 -6.11
N ARG A 174 17.59 -18.53 -7.30
CA ARG A 174 18.56 -17.51 -7.67
C ARG A 174 18.58 -16.35 -6.68
N ILE A 175 17.42 -15.83 -6.31
CA ILE A 175 17.30 -14.67 -5.43
C ILE A 175 17.65 -15.03 -3.98
N PHE A 176 17.00 -16.04 -3.42
CA PHE A 176 17.02 -16.29 -1.98
C PHE A 176 18.16 -17.23 -1.54
N VAL A 177 18.62 -18.12 -2.43
CA VAL A 177 19.67 -19.10 -2.10
C VAL A 177 21.00 -18.67 -2.71
N ASP A 178 21.09 -18.56 -4.03
CA ASP A 178 22.37 -18.30 -4.71
C ASP A 178 22.88 -16.89 -4.40
N MET A 179 21.98 -15.90 -4.36
CA MET A 179 22.29 -14.52 -4.03
C MET A 179 22.08 -14.19 -2.55
N ALA A 180 21.52 -15.09 -1.74
CA ALA A 180 21.26 -14.87 -0.31
C ALA A 180 20.50 -13.57 0.03
N ILE A 181 19.70 -13.05 -0.90
CA ILE A 181 18.90 -11.83 -0.68
C ILE A 181 17.75 -12.18 0.26
N GLN A 182 17.56 -11.40 1.32
CA GLN A 182 16.43 -11.61 2.23
C GLN A 182 15.12 -11.14 1.58
N PRO A 183 14.01 -11.90 1.67
CA PRO A 183 12.71 -11.49 1.10
C PRO A 183 12.25 -10.10 1.53
N MET A 184 12.57 -9.72 2.77
CA MET A 184 12.31 -8.40 3.34
C MET A 184 12.93 -7.25 2.53
N ALA A 185 14.14 -7.44 1.99
CA ALA A 185 14.85 -6.43 1.20
C ALA A 185 14.08 -6.04 -0.08
N ILE A 186 13.29 -6.98 -0.60
CA ILE A 186 12.45 -6.78 -1.78
C ILE A 186 11.05 -6.30 -1.38
N CYS A 187 10.42 -6.97 -0.41
CA CYS A 187 9.02 -6.71 -0.07
C CYS A 187 8.82 -5.36 0.65
N ARG A 188 9.79 -4.89 1.44
CA ARG A 188 9.67 -3.60 2.14
C ARG A 188 9.48 -2.41 1.17
N PRO A 189 10.37 -2.15 0.20
CA PRO A 189 10.17 -1.04 -0.73
C PRO A 189 8.94 -1.25 -1.63
N TRP A 190 8.56 -2.49 -1.95
CA TRP A 190 7.36 -2.74 -2.75
C TRP A 190 6.05 -2.51 -1.98
N PHE A 191 5.91 -3.08 -0.78
CA PHE A 191 4.62 -3.13 -0.08
C PHE A 191 4.40 -1.88 0.76
N CYS A 192 5.43 -1.38 1.44
CA CYS A 192 5.29 -0.14 2.21
C CYS A 192 5.06 1.05 1.27
N TYR A 193 5.57 1.02 0.04
CA TYR A 193 5.49 2.16 -0.88
C TYR A 193 4.47 1.91 -2.00
N VAL A 194 3.77 0.77 -1.99
CA VAL A 194 2.78 0.37 -3.00
C VAL A 194 3.37 0.54 -4.42
N PHE A 195 4.61 0.06 -4.60
CA PHE A 195 5.39 0.13 -5.84
C PHE A 195 5.62 1.55 -6.42
N THR A 196 5.41 2.62 -5.63
CA THR A 196 5.54 4.01 -6.09
C THR A 196 6.94 4.37 -6.59
N ASP A 197 7.97 3.78 -5.99
CA ASP A 197 9.35 3.97 -6.45
C ASP A 197 9.71 3.08 -7.66
N SER A 198 8.86 2.11 -8.02
CA SER A 198 9.18 1.09 -9.05
C SER A 198 8.63 1.39 -10.44
N PHE A 199 7.60 2.23 -10.56
CA PHE A 199 6.93 2.46 -11.83
C PHE A 199 6.84 3.94 -12.19
N THR A 200 6.75 4.21 -13.49
CA THR A 200 6.33 5.51 -14.02
C THR A 200 4.84 5.75 -13.77
N SER A 201 4.39 7.00 -13.96
CA SER A 201 3.04 7.46 -13.58
C SER A 201 1.91 6.56 -14.08
N ASP A 202 1.90 6.15 -15.35
CA ASP A 202 0.75 5.44 -15.92
C ASP A 202 0.58 4.01 -15.38
N TYR A 203 1.66 3.24 -15.25
CA TYR A 203 1.64 1.92 -14.60
C TYR A 203 1.24 2.05 -13.14
N LEU A 204 1.83 3.03 -12.45
CA LEU A 204 1.60 3.24 -11.04
C LEU A 204 0.14 3.56 -10.75
N LEU A 205 -0.49 4.45 -11.50
CA LEU A 205 -1.90 4.82 -11.32
C LEU A 205 -2.82 3.61 -11.53
N ARG A 206 -2.54 2.76 -12.53
CA ARG A 206 -3.32 1.53 -12.77
C ARG A 206 -3.14 0.50 -11.65
N ILE A 207 -1.93 0.36 -11.11
CA ILE A 207 -1.67 -0.49 -9.94
C ILE A 207 -2.44 0.03 -8.73
N TRP A 208 -2.44 1.34 -8.49
CA TRP A 208 -3.17 1.96 -7.37
C TRP A 208 -4.69 1.83 -7.51
N ASP A 209 -5.26 2.04 -8.70
CA ASP A 209 -6.68 1.83 -8.97
C ASP A 209 -7.11 0.41 -8.54
N VAL A 210 -6.32 -0.60 -8.91
CA VAL A 210 -6.58 -2.00 -8.58
C VAL A 210 -6.31 -2.29 -7.11
N PHE A 211 -5.22 -1.77 -6.54
CA PHE A 211 -4.85 -1.98 -5.15
C PHE A 211 -5.91 -1.44 -4.18
N LEU A 212 -6.47 -0.27 -4.44
CA LEU A 212 -7.53 0.29 -3.59
C LEU A 212 -8.83 -0.52 -3.66
N PHE A 213 -9.02 -1.33 -4.72
CA PHE A 213 -10.15 -2.24 -4.87
C PHE A 213 -9.89 -3.64 -4.29
N GLU A 214 -8.84 -4.33 -4.75
CA GLU A 214 -8.49 -5.72 -4.38
C GLU A 214 -7.79 -5.81 -3.00
N GLY A 215 -7.13 -4.73 -2.58
CA GLY A 215 -6.33 -4.68 -1.35
C GLY A 215 -4.95 -5.31 -1.50
N VAL A 216 -4.33 -5.63 -0.36
CA VAL A 216 -2.93 -6.09 -0.25
C VAL A 216 -2.59 -7.32 -1.11
N THR A 217 -3.55 -8.20 -1.41
CA THR A 217 -3.27 -9.43 -2.18
C THR A 217 -2.75 -9.14 -3.58
N VAL A 218 -3.13 -8.00 -4.19
CA VAL A 218 -2.62 -7.64 -5.52
C VAL A 218 -1.14 -7.26 -5.49
N LEU A 219 -0.60 -6.79 -4.36
CA LEU A 219 0.82 -6.43 -4.25
C LEU A 219 1.72 -7.64 -4.50
N PHE A 220 1.30 -8.83 -4.04
CA PHE A 220 1.99 -10.08 -4.33
C PHE A 220 1.99 -10.40 -5.82
N ARG A 221 0.83 -10.24 -6.47
CA ARG A 221 0.69 -10.50 -7.90
C ARG A 221 1.52 -9.53 -8.74
N VAL A 222 1.56 -8.25 -8.37
CA VAL A 222 2.42 -7.25 -9.01
C VAL A 222 3.89 -7.62 -8.86
N GLY A 223 4.34 -7.98 -7.65
CA GLY A 223 5.72 -8.43 -7.43
C GLY A 223 6.09 -9.66 -8.27
N LEU A 224 5.21 -10.66 -8.34
CA LEU A 224 5.42 -11.86 -9.17
C LEU A 224 5.42 -11.54 -10.67
N ALA A 225 4.58 -10.61 -11.12
CA ALA A 225 4.56 -10.14 -12.51
C ALA A 225 5.87 -9.42 -12.87
N ILE A 226 6.39 -8.55 -11.99
CA ILE A 226 7.71 -7.92 -12.17
C ILE A 226 8.80 -8.99 -12.31
N VAL A 227 8.81 -9.97 -11.41
CA VAL A 227 9.78 -11.07 -11.46
C VAL A 227 9.69 -11.85 -12.78
N SER A 228 8.47 -12.12 -13.25
CA SER A 228 8.25 -12.79 -14.54
C SER A 228 8.77 -11.97 -15.72
N CYS A 229 8.50 -10.66 -15.74
CA CYS A 229 8.97 -9.72 -16.75
C CYS A 229 10.51 -9.65 -16.79
N CYS A 230 11.14 -9.59 -15.63
CA CYS A 230 12.58 -9.42 -15.49
C CYS A 230 13.34 -10.74 -15.39
N ARG A 231 12.67 -11.89 -15.54
CA ARG A 231 13.20 -13.24 -15.28
C ARG A 231 14.61 -13.47 -15.82
N GLN A 232 14.84 -13.15 -17.10
CA GLN A 232 16.13 -13.39 -17.74
C GLN A 232 17.24 -12.55 -17.10
N LEU A 233 16.98 -11.26 -16.83
CA LEU A 233 17.95 -10.38 -16.17
C LEU A 233 18.25 -10.82 -14.75
N LEU A 234 17.24 -11.30 -14.01
CA LEU A 234 17.42 -11.79 -12.64
C LEU A 234 18.31 -13.04 -12.60
N LEU A 235 18.12 -13.98 -13.53
CA LEU A 235 18.95 -15.18 -13.66
C LEU A 235 20.40 -14.84 -14.03
N GLN A 236 20.60 -13.80 -14.84
CA GLN A 236 21.93 -13.36 -15.32
C GLN A 236 22.60 -12.32 -14.40
N SER A 237 21.93 -11.83 -13.37
CA SER A 237 22.46 -10.81 -12.46
C SER A 237 23.73 -11.31 -11.78
N LYS A 238 24.77 -10.46 -11.71
CA LYS A 238 26.10 -10.87 -11.22
C LYS A 238 26.27 -10.75 -9.71
N ASP A 239 25.49 -9.86 -9.08
CA ASP A 239 25.56 -9.53 -7.67
C ASP A 239 24.19 -9.13 -7.13
N GLN A 240 24.11 -9.00 -5.81
CA GLN A 240 22.87 -8.67 -5.10
C GLN A 240 22.33 -7.28 -5.46
N ASP A 241 23.21 -6.28 -5.60
CA ASP A 241 22.82 -4.89 -5.83
C ASP A 241 22.21 -4.70 -7.22
N ALA A 242 22.80 -5.31 -8.24
CA ALA A 242 22.27 -5.32 -9.59
C ALA A 242 20.87 -5.97 -9.64
N LEU A 243 20.70 -7.10 -8.95
CA LEU A 243 19.42 -7.80 -8.86
C LEU A 243 18.37 -6.95 -8.15
N LEU A 244 18.69 -6.41 -6.97
CA LEU A 244 17.80 -5.53 -6.21
C LEU A 244 17.44 -4.28 -7.01
N LYS A 245 18.36 -3.71 -7.78
CA LYS A 245 18.10 -2.56 -8.64
C LYS A 245 17.12 -2.90 -9.78
N ILE A 246 17.24 -4.08 -10.39
CA ILE A 246 16.28 -4.57 -11.40
C ILE A 246 14.89 -4.73 -10.78
N LEU A 247 14.78 -5.30 -9.58
CA LEU A 247 13.49 -5.46 -8.90
C LEU A 247 12.90 -4.14 -8.41
N ALA A 248 13.74 -3.23 -7.93
CA ALA A 248 13.32 -1.92 -7.46
C ALA A 248 12.87 -1.03 -8.63
N HIS A 249 13.55 -1.11 -9.78
CA HIS A 249 13.30 -0.30 -10.97
C HIS A 249 13.32 -1.19 -12.23
N PRO A 250 12.25 -1.97 -12.49
CA PRO A 250 12.21 -2.87 -13.64
C PRO A 250 12.41 -2.09 -14.94
N PRO A 251 13.38 -2.49 -15.79
CA PRO A 251 13.62 -1.83 -17.07
C PRO A 251 12.36 -1.86 -17.95
N LEU A 252 12.03 -0.74 -18.59
CA LEU A 252 10.82 -0.64 -19.42
C LEU A 252 10.76 -1.69 -20.54
N MET A 253 11.90 -2.12 -21.08
CA MET A 253 11.95 -3.18 -22.09
C MET A 253 11.53 -4.56 -21.58
N CYS A 254 11.52 -4.79 -20.25
CA CYS A 254 11.05 -6.03 -19.66
C CYS A 254 9.54 -6.01 -19.42
N LEU A 255 8.94 -4.83 -19.31
CA LEU A 255 7.52 -4.67 -19.06
C LEU A 255 6.73 -4.75 -20.37
N PRO A 256 5.45 -5.16 -20.32
CA PRO A 256 4.54 -5.01 -21.45
C PRO A 256 4.51 -3.56 -21.95
N SER A 257 4.08 -3.33 -23.19
CA SER A 257 4.12 -1.99 -23.80
C SER A 257 3.14 -0.99 -23.17
N ASN A 258 2.09 -1.46 -22.52
CA ASN A 258 1.10 -0.62 -21.88
C ASN A 258 0.66 -1.18 -20.50
N PRO A 259 0.17 -0.32 -19.60
CA PRO A 259 -0.26 -0.70 -18.26
C PRO A 259 -1.39 -1.75 -18.19
N ASP A 260 -2.31 -1.75 -19.15
CA ASP A 260 -3.46 -2.66 -19.11
C ASP A 260 -3.03 -4.10 -19.44
N THR A 261 -2.13 -4.29 -20.41
CA THR A 261 -1.49 -5.60 -20.65
C THR A 261 -0.63 -6.06 -19.46
N PHE A 262 -0.01 -5.13 -18.74
CA PHE A 262 0.66 -5.47 -17.48
C PHE A 262 -0.32 -5.94 -16.42
N LEU A 263 -1.49 -5.30 -16.28
CA LEU A 263 -2.53 -5.76 -15.36
C LEU A 263 -3.07 -7.14 -15.75
N GLU A 264 -3.24 -7.45 -17.03
CA GLU A 264 -3.60 -8.79 -17.49
C GLU A 264 -2.60 -9.84 -17.01
N LEU A 265 -1.29 -9.55 -17.13
CA LEU A 265 -0.25 -10.40 -16.57
C LEU A 265 -0.38 -10.54 -15.04
N VAL A 266 -0.58 -9.45 -14.32
CA VAL A 266 -0.80 -9.45 -12.85
C VAL A 266 -1.96 -10.37 -12.47
N PHE A 267 -3.08 -10.33 -13.19
CA PHE A 267 -4.24 -11.19 -12.90
C PHE A 267 -4.07 -12.63 -13.40
N SER A 268 -3.14 -12.89 -14.33
CA SER A 268 -2.79 -14.26 -14.76
C SER A 268 -1.92 -15.03 -13.75
N VAL A 269 -1.30 -14.31 -12.79
CA VAL A 269 -0.41 -14.91 -11.79
C VAL A 269 -1.16 -15.95 -10.95
N LYS A 270 -0.55 -17.13 -10.79
CA LYS A 270 -1.12 -18.25 -10.03
C LYS A 270 -1.00 -17.97 -8.53
N LEU A 271 -1.97 -17.24 -7.99
CA LEU A 271 -2.10 -16.97 -6.56
C LEU A 271 -3.58 -16.87 -6.19
N LYS A 272 -4.07 -17.76 -5.32
CA LYS A 272 -5.46 -17.73 -4.82
C LYS A 272 -5.54 -16.91 -3.53
N ASP A 273 -6.48 -15.99 -3.46
CA ASP A 273 -6.64 -15.12 -2.27
C ASP A 273 -6.96 -15.89 -1.00
N GLU A 274 -7.78 -16.95 -1.10
CA GLU A 274 -8.11 -17.82 0.04
C GLU A 274 -6.87 -18.50 0.61
N ASP A 275 -5.99 -19.00 -0.25
CA ASP A 275 -4.78 -19.71 0.17
C ASP A 275 -3.80 -18.73 0.83
N LEU A 276 -3.62 -17.55 0.24
CA LEU A 276 -2.78 -16.49 0.81
C LEU A 276 -3.31 -16.06 2.19
N ARG A 277 -4.62 -15.85 2.33
CA ARG A 277 -5.26 -15.49 3.61
C ARG A 277 -5.08 -16.56 4.68
N LYS A 278 -5.28 -17.84 4.33
CA LYS A 278 -5.07 -18.97 5.26
C LYS A 278 -3.62 -19.09 5.70
N GLN A 279 -2.68 -18.99 4.76
CA GLN A 279 -1.25 -19.08 5.06
C GLN A 279 -0.77 -17.88 5.90
N ARG A 280 -1.27 -16.67 5.63
CA ARG A 280 -1.01 -15.48 6.43
C ARG A 280 -1.41 -15.67 7.88
N ALA A 281 -2.65 -16.06 8.14
CA ALA A 281 -3.14 -16.30 9.49
C ALA A 281 -2.29 -17.35 10.25
N LYS A 282 -1.86 -18.41 9.54
CA LYS A 282 -0.98 -19.44 10.10
C LYS A 282 0.40 -18.88 10.49
N LEU A 283 1.03 -18.10 9.61
CA LEU A 283 2.35 -17.51 9.88
C LEU A 283 2.27 -16.45 10.98
N GLU A 284 1.27 -15.57 10.96
CA GLU A 284 1.07 -14.57 12.03
C GLU A 284 0.94 -15.22 13.41
N ALA A 285 0.20 -16.33 13.51
CA ALA A 285 0.08 -17.08 14.76
C ALA A 285 1.42 -17.70 15.21
N GLN A 286 2.27 -18.13 14.27
CA GLN A 286 3.61 -18.65 14.57
C GLN A 286 4.55 -17.55 15.09
N PHE A 287 4.60 -16.40 14.40
CA PHE A 287 5.44 -15.26 14.81
C PHE A 287 5.01 -14.67 16.15
N LYS A 288 3.70 -14.58 16.43
CA LYS A 288 3.21 -14.12 17.75
C LYS A 288 3.61 -15.06 18.89
N ARG A 289 3.69 -16.37 18.64
CA ARG A 289 4.14 -17.35 19.66
C ARG A 289 5.65 -17.26 19.93
N GLN A 290 6.46 -16.92 18.92
CA GLN A 290 7.90 -16.78 19.08
C GLN A 290 8.32 -15.46 19.74
N THR A 291 7.51 -14.41 19.59
CA THR A 291 7.76 -13.07 20.15
C THR A 291 7.13 -12.86 21.54
N GLN A 292 6.28 -13.78 22.02
CA GLN A 292 5.83 -13.75 23.40
C GLN A 292 6.97 -14.18 24.35
N PRO A 293 7.25 -13.40 25.41
CA PRO A 293 8.17 -13.85 26.45
C PRO A 293 7.64 -15.15 27.04
N ARG A 294 8.50 -16.17 27.17
CA ARG A 294 8.17 -17.40 27.93
C ARG A 294 7.61 -16.96 29.29
N PRO A 295 6.47 -17.50 29.75
CA PRO A 295 5.99 -17.16 31.08
C PRO A 295 7.05 -17.66 32.08
N SER A 296 7.72 -16.73 32.74
CA SER A 296 8.36 -17.05 34.01
C SER A 296 7.26 -17.46 34.98
N LEU A 297 7.49 -18.54 35.72
CA LEU A 297 6.64 -18.96 36.84
C LEU A 297 6.75 -17.92 37.97
N SER A 298 6.16 -16.74 37.78
CA SER A 298 5.92 -15.78 38.85
C SER A 298 4.98 -14.66 38.40
N SER A 299 3.90 -14.53 39.17
CA SER A 299 2.94 -13.42 39.26
C SER A 299 1.64 -13.55 38.45
N ILE A 300 0.60 -13.89 39.23
CA ILE A 300 -0.81 -13.65 38.98
C ILE A 300 -1.01 -12.13 38.87
N GLY A 301 -1.56 -11.66 37.75
CA GLY A 301 -1.89 -10.24 37.56
C GLY A 301 -2.57 -9.98 36.21
N SER A 302 -3.89 -9.78 36.25
CA SER A 302 -4.80 -9.58 35.11
C SER A 302 -4.36 -8.52 34.10
N ARG A 303 -4.47 -8.80 32.79
CA ARG A 303 -4.56 -7.78 31.74
C ARG A 303 -5.66 -8.13 30.73
N GLY A 304 -6.63 -7.22 30.61
CA GLY A 304 -7.71 -7.28 29.63
C GLY A 304 -7.29 -6.81 28.22
N PRO A 305 -8.19 -6.90 27.23
CA PRO A 305 -7.86 -6.72 25.81
C PRO A 305 -7.70 -5.24 25.41
N THR A 306 -6.84 -5.01 24.43
CA THR A 306 -6.59 -3.71 23.78
C THR A 306 -7.87 -3.17 23.10
N PRO A 307 -8.23 -1.89 23.30
CA PRO A 307 -9.44 -1.32 22.69
C PRO A 307 -9.19 -0.88 21.23
N PRO A 308 -10.25 -0.79 20.41
CA PRO A 308 -10.19 -0.17 19.08
C PRO A 308 -9.93 1.34 19.19
N ILE A 309 -9.44 1.93 18.10
CA ILE A 309 -9.22 3.37 17.95
C ILE A 309 -10.49 4.10 18.36
N SER A 310 -10.40 4.83 19.47
CA SER A 310 -11.54 5.56 20.03
C SER A 310 -11.57 6.95 19.40
N LEU A 311 -12.56 7.18 18.53
CA LEU A 311 -12.93 8.53 18.13
C LEU A 311 -13.65 9.22 19.31
N PRO A 312 -13.43 10.52 19.55
CA PRO A 312 -14.19 11.24 20.57
C PRO A 312 -15.67 11.21 20.21
N LYS A 313 -16.53 10.81 21.16
CA LYS A 313 -17.99 10.86 21.00
C LYS A 313 -18.42 12.32 20.84
N SER A 314 -19.19 12.59 19.79
CA SER A 314 -19.93 13.84 19.63
C SER A 314 -20.95 13.95 20.76
N GLY A 315 -20.74 14.91 21.66
CA GLY A 315 -21.76 15.40 22.58
C GLY A 315 -22.41 16.66 22.00
N PRO A 316 -23.71 16.90 22.29
CA PRO A 316 -24.51 17.98 21.72
C PRO A 316 -24.07 19.38 22.15
#